data_AF-A0A9X7AKM7-F1
#
_entry.id   AF-A0A9X7AKM7-F1
#
_cell.length_a   1.000
_cell.length_b   1.000
_cell.length_c   1.000
_cell.angle_alpha   90.00
_cell.angle_beta   90.00
_cell.angle_gamma   90.00
#
_symmetry.space_group_name_H-M   'P 1'
#
loop_
_entity.id
_entity.type
_entity.pdbx_description
1 polymer ?
#
loop_
_entity_poly.entity_id
_entity_poly.type
_entity_poly.pdbx_seq_one_letter_code
_entity_poly.pdbx_strand_id
1 'polypeptide(L)'
;MKPTREKYVINGEYTIERKLLHNEIIKLFLNDQPQQEQEPEAILLGGGSAAGKSSIGELVSKGYKHQKQNLVWIDPDKIKEKIPEYQKLIESGNIELMEQAAFLVHDESSDITMKLLKICIKRKLNFMYDGTMKNEVKYRKLIQQLRQADFSIKVIIVDVPIKVALERSNMRFKVTGRLVPEHIIEESHMKVATTFSKIKDLIDCYTLYDNTGKEPEVFAFKESKRVKEIIVDESRNNQFYEKSVLVF
;
A
#
# COMPACT_ATOMS: atom_id res chain seq x y z
N MET A 1 2.55 -26.15 2.51
CA MET A 1 1.18 -26.16 1.93
C MET A 1 1.21 -25.52 0.55
N LYS A 2 0.26 -25.82 -0.36
CA LYS A 2 0.17 -25.13 -1.66
C LYS A 2 -0.45 -23.73 -1.50
N PRO A 3 0.02 -22.70 -2.23
CA PRO A 3 -0.64 -21.41 -2.30
C PRO A 3 -2.12 -21.53 -2.70
N THR A 4 -2.95 -20.66 -2.15
CA THR A 4 -4.41 -20.61 -2.40
C THR A 4 -4.74 -20.40 -3.87
N ARG A 5 -4.01 -19.53 -4.56
CA ARG A 5 -4.15 -19.36 -6.01
C ARG A 5 -3.95 -20.67 -6.76
N GLU A 6 -2.90 -21.44 -6.45
CA GLU A 6 -2.67 -22.75 -7.08
C GLU A 6 -3.75 -23.77 -6.73
N LYS A 7 -4.30 -23.71 -5.51
CA LYS A 7 -5.37 -24.62 -5.07
C LYS A 7 -6.69 -24.37 -5.77
N TYR A 8 -7.03 -23.09 -6.03
CA TYR A 8 -8.36 -22.70 -6.50
C TYR A 8 -8.41 -22.25 -7.96
N VAL A 9 -7.27 -22.21 -8.66
CA VAL A 9 -7.20 -21.97 -10.11
C VAL A 9 -7.17 -23.31 -10.84
N ILE A 10 -8.19 -23.57 -11.64
CA ILE A 10 -8.33 -24.76 -12.49
C ILE A 10 -8.43 -24.26 -13.94
N ASN A 11 -7.57 -24.78 -14.82
CA ASN A 11 -7.51 -24.37 -16.24
C ASN A 11 -7.36 -22.84 -16.44
N GLY A 12 -6.58 -22.19 -15.56
CA GLY A 12 -6.31 -20.76 -15.65
C GLY A 12 -7.38 -19.85 -15.03
N GLU A 13 -8.48 -20.41 -14.50
CA GLU A 13 -9.52 -19.65 -13.83
C GLU A 13 -9.80 -20.11 -12.40
N TYR A 14 -10.14 -19.15 -11.54
CA TYR A 14 -10.66 -19.47 -10.21
C TYR A 14 -11.97 -20.26 -10.27
N THR A 15 -12.19 -21.21 -9.36
CA THR A 15 -13.47 -21.90 -9.20
C THR A 15 -14.62 -20.90 -8.95
N ILE A 16 -15.85 -21.30 -9.25
CA ILE A 16 -17.04 -20.44 -9.07
C ILE A 16 -17.16 -19.98 -7.61
N GLU A 17 -17.04 -20.90 -6.66
CA GLU A 17 -17.08 -20.59 -5.23
C GLU A 17 -16.02 -19.57 -4.85
N ARG A 18 -14.79 -19.70 -5.38
CA ARG A 18 -13.70 -18.76 -5.08
C ARG A 18 -13.92 -17.40 -5.72
N LYS A 19 -14.48 -17.35 -6.94
CA LYS A 19 -14.90 -16.09 -7.57
C LYS A 19 -15.99 -15.39 -6.76
N LEU A 20 -16.96 -16.12 -6.21
CA LEU A 20 -17.98 -15.56 -5.32
C LEU A 20 -17.36 -14.98 -4.05
N LEU A 21 -16.44 -15.69 -3.40
CA LEU A 21 -15.67 -15.15 -2.27
C LEU A 21 -14.93 -13.87 -2.64
N HIS A 22 -14.24 -13.83 -3.79
CA HIS A 22 -13.54 -12.63 -4.24
C HIS A 22 -14.49 -11.44 -4.39
N ASN A 23 -15.69 -11.66 -4.93
CA ASN A 23 -16.70 -10.62 -5.08
C ASN A 23 -17.20 -10.11 -3.73
N GLU A 24 -17.42 -10.98 -2.75
CA GLU A 24 -17.80 -10.57 -1.39
C GLU A 24 -16.68 -9.76 -0.72
N ILE A 25 -15.43 -10.19 -0.84
CA ILE A 25 -14.27 -9.42 -0.34
C ILE A 25 -14.25 -8.04 -1.02
N ILE A 26 -14.37 -7.97 -2.35
CA ILE A 26 -14.37 -6.70 -3.09
C ILE A 26 -15.50 -5.77 -2.61
N LYS A 27 -16.71 -6.28 -2.40
CA LYS A 27 -17.84 -5.48 -1.90
C LYS A 27 -17.55 -4.87 -0.53
N LEU A 28 -16.94 -5.63 0.38
CA LEU A 28 -16.57 -5.11 1.71
C LEU A 28 -15.64 -3.89 1.63
N PHE A 29 -14.69 -3.88 0.69
CA PHE A 29 -13.78 -2.74 0.51
C PHE A 29 -14.42 -1.58 -0.25
N LEU A 30 -15.32 -1.86 -1.20
CA LEU A 30 -16.07 -0.82 -1.90
C LEU A 30 -17.08 -0.09 -1.01
N ASN A 31 -17.53 -0.72 0.09
CA ASN A 31 -18.44 -0.15 1.10
C ASN A 31 -19.65 0.58 0.49
N ASP A 32 -20.23 0.00 -0.57
CA ASP A 32 -21.38 0.51 -1.35
C ASP A 32 -21.28 1.97 -1.80
N GLN A 33 -20.06 2.47 -2.03
CA GLN A 33 -19.90 3.88 -2.37
C GLN A 33 -20.48 4.20 -3.76
N PRO A 34 -21.34 5.25 -3.87
CA PRO A 34 -21.88 5.68 -5.14
C PRO A 34 -20.79 6.25 -6.03
N GLN A 35 -21.06 6.26 -7.34
CA GLN A 35 -20.22 6.96 -8.31
C GLN A 35 -20.14 8.44 -7.94
N GLN A 36 -18.94 9.02 -7.98
CA GLN A 36 -18.71 10.43 -7.66
C GLN A 36 -18.84 11.30 -8.92
N GLU A 37 -19.29 12.55 -8.72
CA GLU A 37 -19.46 13.56 -9.79
C GLU A 37 -18.23 14.47 -9.99
N GLN A 38 -17.26 14.44 -9.05
CA GLN A 38 -16.05 15.27 -9.09
C GLN A 38 -14.89 14.55 -9.79
N GLU A 39 -13.82 15.28 -10.13
CA GLU A 39 -12.57 14.69 -10.64
C GLU A 39 -12.05 13.65 -9.63
N PRO A 40 -11.76 12.40 -10.06
CA PRO A 40 -11.41 11.35 -9.13
C PRO A 40 -9.96 11.47 -8.67
N GLU A 41 -9.71 11.24 -7.38
CA GLU A 41 -8.38 11.26 -6.77
C GLU A 41 -7.87 9.84 -6.48
N ALA A 42 -6.63 9.59 -6.87
CA ALA A 42 -5.87 8.40 -6.50
C ALA A 42 -4.73 8.78 -5.58
N ILE A 43 -4.78 8.30 -4.35
CA ILE A 43 -3.70 8.45 -3.37
C ILE A 43 -2.86 7.17 -3.40
N LEU A 44 -1.60 7.29 -3.79
CA LEU A 44 -0.64 6.19 -3.74
C LEU A 44 0.16 6.33 -2.44
N LEU A 45 -0.22 5.56 -1.43
CA LEU A 45 0.48 5.50 -0.14
C LEU A 45 1.67 4.55 -0.27
N GLY A 46 2.86 5.07 -0.06
CA GLY A 46 4.15 4.40 -0.18
C GLY A 46 4.95 4.46 1.12
N GLY A 47 5.95 3.59 1.25
CA GLY A 47 6.80 3.54 2.43
C GLY A 47 7.26 2.12 2.75
N GLY A 48 8.45 2.01 3.34
CA GLY A 48 9.01 0.73 3.75
C GLY A 48 8.10 -0.05 4.69
N SER A 49 8.34 -1.36 4.80
CA SER A 49 7.67 -2.20 5.80
C SER A 49 7.89 -1.61 7.20
N ALA A 50 6.88 -1.69 8.06
CA ALA A 50 6.89 -1.14 9.42
C ALA A 50 7.15 0.38 9.55
N ALA A 51 7.02 1.16 8.47
CA ALA A 51 7.12 2.63 8.52
C ALA A 51 5.91 3.33 9.19
N GLY A 52 4.81 2.61 9.43
CA GLY A 52 3.59 3.17 10.02
C GLY A 52 2.66 3.85 9.00
N LYS A 53 2.66 3.38 7.75
CA LYS A 53 1.73 3.80 6.69
C LYS A 53 0.28 3.80 7.14
N SER A 54 -0.17 2.76 7.84
CA SER A 54 -1.56 2.63 8.29
C SER A 54 -2.01 3.79 9.17
N SER A 55 -1.14 4.33 10.04
CA SER A 55 -1.45 5.49 10.87
C SER A 55 -1.73 6.73 10.01
N ILE A 56 -0.92 6.97 8.98
CA ILE A 56 -1.14 8.08 8.03
C ILE A 56 -2.38 7.82 7.16
N GLY A 57 -2.57 6.57 6.70
CA GLY A 57 -3.74 6.18 5.92
C GLY A 57 -5.05 6.40 6.69
N GLU A 58 -5.07 6.11 8.00
CA GLU A 58 -6.21 6.41 8.86
C GLU A 58 -6.49 7.91 8.98
N LEU A 59 -5.45 8.74 9.11
CA LEU A 59 -5.61 10.20 9.14
C LEU A 59 -6.19 10.72 7.82
N VAL A 60 -5.71 10.24 6.69
CA VAL A 60 -6.22 10.58 5.36
C VAL A 60 -7.69 10.16 5.23
N SER A 61 -8.02 8.92 5.58
CA SER A 61 -9.39 8.40 5.53
C SER A 61 -10.34 9.20 6.42
N LYS A 62 -9.92 9.57 7.64
CA LYS A 62 -10.68 10.45 8.53
C LYS A 62 -10.90 11.82 7.89
N GLY A 63 -9.88 12.42 7.29
CA GLY A 63 -9.99 13.71 6.59
C GLY A 63 -11.05 13.69 5.49
N TYR A 64 -11.04 12.66 4.65
CA TYR A 64 -12.06 12.44 3.62
C TYR A 64 -13.46 12.31 4.21
N LYS A 65 -13.61 11.50 5.28
CA LYS A 65 -14.88 11.35 5.99
C LYS A 65 -15.38 12.68 6.57
N HIS A 66 -14.50 13.50 7.14
CA HIS A 66 -14.85 14.83 7.67
C HIS A 66 -15.33 15.78 6.57
N GLN A 67 -14.77 15.67 5.37
CA GLN A 67 -15.20 16.42 4.18
C GLN A 67 -16.45 15.83 3.51
N LYS A 68 -17.05 14.78 4.10
CA LYS A 68 -18.17 14.00 3.52
C LYS A 68 -17.84 13.45 2.13
N GLN A 69 -16.56 13.17 1.89
CA GLN A 69 -16.09 12.53 0.68
C GLN A 69 -15.84 11.05 0.91
N ASN A 70 -16.03 10.32 -0.17
CA ASN A 70 -15.84 8.89 -0.26
C ASN A 70 -14.38 8.60 -0.62
N LEU A 71 -13.80 7.54 -0.05
CA LEU A 71 -12.43 7.09 -0.30
C LEU A 71 -12.34 5.58 -0.07
N VAL A 72 -12.10 4.82 -1.14
CA VAL A 72 -11.86 3.38 -1.06
C VAL A 72 -10.42 3.13 -0.65
N TRP A 73 -10.18 2.60 0.54
CA TRP A 73 -8.83 2.22 0.98
C TRP A 73 -8.51 0.78 0.56
N ILE A 74 -7.63 0.66 -0.43
CA ILE A 74 -7.15 -0.62 -0.98
C ILE A 74 -5.84 -1.00 -0.28
N ASP A 75 -5.94 -1.87 0.72
CA ASP A 75 -4.78 -2.43 1.45
C ASP A 75 -4.68 -3.95 1.17
N PRO A 76 -3.64 -4.41 0.44
CA PRO A 76 -3.41 -5.81 0.15
C PRO A 76 -3.23 -6.70 1.39
N ASP A 77 -2.74 -6.17 2.51
CA ASP A 77 -2.63 -6.94 3.76
C ASP A 77 -4.00 -7.10 4.42
N LYS A 78 -4.85 -6.06 4.39
CA LYS A 78 -6.25 -6.19 4.85
C LYS A 78 -7.05 -7.13 3.96
N ILE A 79 -6.76 -7.20 2.66
CA ILE A 79 -7.38 -8.17 1.76
C ILE A 79 -6.98 -9.61 2.14
N LYS A 80 -5.71 -9.85 2.51
CA LYS A 80 -5.27 -11.17 3.01
C LYS A 80 -6.07 -11.60 4.23
N GLU A 81 -6.30 -10.68 5.17
CA GLU A 81 -7.11 -10.95 6.37
C GLU A 81 -8.55 -11.39 6.06
N LYS A 82 -9.07 -11.12 4.85
CA LYS A 82 -10.41 -11.58 4.44
C LYS A 82 -10.41 -12.92 3.71
N ILE A 83 -9.23 -13.51 3.45
CA ILE A 83 -9.11 -14.83 2.85
C ILE A 83 -9.20 -15.89 3.98
N PRO A 84 -10.15 -16.85 3.93
CA PRO A 84 -10.38 -17.79 5.03
C PRO A 84 -9.14 -18.59 5.45
N GLU A 85 -8.31 -18.99 4.49
CA GLU A 85 -7.08 -19.72 4.75
C GLU A 85 -6.06 -18.91 5.53
N TYR A 86 -6.03 -17.58 5.35
CA TYR A 86 -5.15 -16.73 6.15
C TYR A 86 -5.57 -16.77 7.62
N GLN A 87 -6.85 -16.54 7.92
CA GLN A 87 -7.36 -16.55 9.29
C GLN A 87 -7.15 -17.91 9.96
N LYS A 88 -7.48 -19.01 9.27
CA LYS A 88 -7.25 -20.37 9.79
C LYS A 88 -5.79 -20.63 10.19
N LEU A 89 -4.83 -20.09 9.42
CA LEU A 89 -3.41 -20.25 9.74
C LEU A 89 -2.98 -19.36 10.91
N ILE A 90 -3.46 -18.13 10.97
CA ILE A 90 -3.19 -17.22 12.09
C ILE A 90 -3.78 -17.76 13.40
N GLU A 91 -5.02 -18.25 13.36
CA GLU A 91 -5.75 -18.80 14.52
C GLU A 91 -5.22 -20.17 14.98
N SER A 92 -4.36 -20.82 14.19
CA SER A 92 -3.78 -22.12 14.55
C SER A 92 -2.85 -22.07 15.77
N GLY A 93 -2.28 -20.89 16.07
CA GLY A 93 -1.28 -20.71 17.13
C GLY A 93 0.07 -21.39 16.85
N ASN A 94 0.24 -22.05 15.71
CA ASN A 94 1.49 -22.67 15.29
C ASN A 94 2.35 -21.64 14.54
N ILE A 95 3.49 -21.28 15.12
CA ILE A 95 4.38 -20.23 14.61
C ILE A 95 4.79 -20.47 13.15
N GLU A 96 5.19 -21.70 12.79
CA GLU A 96 5.62 -22.03 11.43
C GLU A 96 4.50 -21.87 10.39
N LEU A 97 3.25 -22.18 10.77
CA LEU A 97 2.08 -22.00 9.90
C LEU A 97 1.68 -20.52 9.80
N MET A 98 1.75 -19.78 10.91
CA MET A 98 1.47 -18.34 10.95
C MET A 98 2.45 -17.56 10.06
N GLU A 99 3.73 -17.91 10.07
CA GLU A 99 4.76 -17.30 9.23
C GLU A 99 4.49 -17.53 7.73
N GLN A 100 3.94 -18.69 7.36
CA GLN A 100 3.60 -19.01 5.97
C GLN A 100 2.26 -18.40 5.52
N ALA A 101 1.42 -17.92 6.43
CA ALA A 101 0.06 -17.47 6.11
C ALA A 101 0.04 -16.40 5.02
N ALA A 102 0.86 -15.36 5.17
CA ALA A 102 0.91 -14.25 4.23
C ALA A 102 1.42 -14.67 2.83
N PHE A 103 2.34 -15.63 2.77
CA PHE A 103 2.87 -16.19 1.53
C PHE A 103 1.80 -17.01 0.80
N LEU A 104 1.09 -17.89 1.51
CA LEU A 104 0.10 -18.80 0.93
C LEU A 104 -1.09 -18.09 0.29
N VAL A 105 -1.40 -16.86 0.71
CA VAL A 105 -2.49 -16.04 0.15
C VAL A 105 -1.99 -14.86 -0.70
N HIS A 106 -0.68 -14.73 -0.91
CA HIS A 106 -0.07 -13.55 -1.52
C HIS A 106 -0.62 -13.27 -2.93
N ASP A 107 -0.53 -14.25 -3.82
CA ASP A 107 -0.92 -14.05 -5.22
C ASP A 107 -2.42 -13.85 -5.37
N GLU A 108 -3.23 -14.58 -4.60
CA GLU A 108 -4.68 -14.41 -4.63
C GLU A 108 -5.10 -13.03 -4.10
N SER A 109 -4.51 -12.57 -2.99
CA SER A 109 -4.75 -11.21 -2.50
C SER A 109 -4.34 -10.15 -3.53
N SER A 110 -3.28 -10.42 -4.31
CA SER A 110 -2.84 -9.54 -5.39
C SER A 110 -3.84 -9.53 -6.55
N ASP A 111 -4.40 -10.68 -6.93
CA ASP A 111 -5.45 -10.79 -7.95
C ASP A 111 -6.73 -10.04 -7.52
N ILE A 112 -7.15 -10.17 -6.26
CA ILE A 112 -8.28 -9.42 -5.69
C ILE A 112 -7.98 -7.91 -5.68
N THR A 113 -6.78 -7.50 -5.24
CA THR A 113 -6.33 -6.10 -5.24
C THR A 113 -6.41 -5.50 -6.64
N MET A 114 -5.92 -6.22 -7.66
CA MET A 114 -5.96 -5.74 -9.05
C MET A 114 -7.39 -5.61 -9.58
N LYS A 115 -8.29 -6.54 -9.23
CA LYS A 115 -9.71 -6.43 -9.58
C LYS A 115 -10.34 -5.20 -8.92
N LEU A 116 -10.08 -4.98 -7.64
CA LEU A 116 -10.59 -3.81 -6.90
C LEU A 116 -10.07 -2.49 -7.49
N LEU A 117 -8.77 -2.38 -7.78
CA LEU A 117 -8.18 -1.21 -8.45
C LEU A 117 -8.86 -0.93 -9.80
N LYS A 118 -9.07 -1.97 -10.63
CA LYS A 118 -9.76 -1.82 -11.93
C LYS A 118 -11.19 -1.32 -11.76
N ILE A 119 -11.91 -1.78 -10.73
CA ILE A 119 -13.26 -1.31 -10.42
C ILE A 119 -13.23 0.16 -10.03
N CYS A 120 -12.34 0.58 -9.12
CA CYS A 120 -12.22 1.98 -8.70
C CYS A 120 -11.87 2.89 -9.87
N ILE A 121 -10.92 2.50 -10.72
CA ILE A 121 -10.53 3.27 -11.91
C ILE A 121 -11.70 3.38 -12.89
N LYS A 122 -12.36 2.25 -13.21
CA LYS A 122 -13.49 2.23 -14.15
C LYS A 122 -14.68 3.05 -13.65
N ARG A 123 -14.96 3.00 -12.35
CA ARG A 123 -16.08 3.73 -11.71
C ARG A 123 -15.69 5.15 -11.28
N LYS A 124 -14.46 5.61 -11.57
CA LYS A 124 -13.94 6.93 -11.20
C LYS A 124 -14.17 7.22 -9.70
N LEU A 125 -13.86 6.24 -8.84
CA LEU A 125 -13.97 6.38 -7.39
C LEU A 125 -12.66 6.91 -6.83
N ASN A 126 -12.72 7.84 -5.89
CA ASN A 126 -11.58 8.18 -5.06
C ASN A 126 -11.05 6.92 -4.35
N PHE A 127 -9.75 6.67 -4.44
CA PHE A 127 -9.16 5.55 -3.74
C PHE A 127 -7.76 5.86 -3.20
N MET A 128 -7.40 5.19 -2.12
CA MET A 128 -6.04 5.15 -1.60
C MET A 128 -5.48 3.74 -1.72
N TYR A 129 -4.39 3.59 -2.47
CA TYR A 129 -3.69 2.33 -2.62
C TYR A 129 -2.49 2.26 -1.67
N ASP A 130 -2.57 1.39 -0.65
CA ASP A 130 -1.49 1.14 0.29
C ASP A 130 -0.53 0.09 -0.27
N GLY A 131 0.68 0.53 -0.61
CA GLY A 131 1.73 -0.35 -1.07
C GLY A 131 3.09 0.08 -0.53
N THR A 132 4.09 -0.77 -0.70
CA THR A 132 5.46 -0.42 -0.32
C THR A 132 6.13 0.54 -1.30
N MET A 133 5.58 0.70 -2.51
CA MET A 133 6.19 1.48 -3.59
C MET A 133 7.60 1.02 -3.97
N LYS A 134 7.93 -0.27 -3.76
CA LYS A 134 9.26 -0.82 -4.08
C LYS A 134 9.50 -1.19 -5.56
N ASN A 135 8.47 -1.13 -6.40
CA ASN A 135 8.54 -1.60 -7.80
C ASN A 135 8.22 -0.46 -8.77
N GLU A 136 9.26 0.17 -9.31
CA GLU A 136 9.14 1.26 -10.27
C GLU A 136 8.25 0.93 -11.47
N VAL A 137 8.48 -0.21 -12.12
CA VAL A 137 7.73 -0.61 -13.33
C VAL A 137 6.24 -0.72 -13.03
N LYS A 138 5.88 -1.31 -11.88
CA LYS A 138 4.48 -1.42 -11.44
C LYS A 138 3.86 -0.04 -11.22
N TYR A 139 4.55 0.86 -10.54
CA TYR A 139 4.00 2.19 -10.23
C TYR A 139 3.94 3.10 -11.45
N ARG A 140 4.91 3.05 -12.36
CA ARG A 140 4.82 3.75 -13.66
C ARG A 140 3.60 3.31 -14.46
N LYS A 141 3.35 2.00 -14.55
CA LYS A 141 2.16 1.45 -15.24
C LYS A 141 0.86 1.90 -14.56
N LEU A 142 0.80 1.88 -13.24
CA LEU A 142 -0.37 2.36 -12.49
C LEU A 142 -0.61 3.85 -12.73
N ILE A 143 0.43 4.69 -12.62
CA ILE A 143 0.35 6.13 -12.90
C ILE A 143 -0.14 6.37 -14.32
N GLN A 144 0.37 5.66 -15.31
CA GLN A 144 -0.08 5.78 -16.70
C GLN A 144 -1.57 5.44 -16.86
N GLN A 145 -2.04 4.35 -16.24
CA GLN A 145 -3.46 3.97 -16.26
C GLN A 145 -4.34 5.04 -15.60
N LEU A 146 -3.89 5.60 -14.47
CA LEU A 146 -4.61 6.66 -13.77
C LEU A 146 -4.68 7.95 -14.59
N ARG A 147 -3.59 8.32 -15.28
CA ARG A 147 -3.59 9.46 -16.20
C ARG A 147 -4.55 9.27 -17.37
N GLN A 148 -4.55 8.09 -17.97
CA GLN A 148 -5.48 7.75 -19.07
C GLN A 148 -6.94 7.74 -18.61
N ALA A 149 -7.17 7.57 -17.31
CA ALA A 149 -8.47 7.63 -16.68
C ALA A 149 -8.69 8.96 -15.92
N ASP A 150 -8.00 10.04 -16.29
CA ASP A 150 -8.21 11.41 -15.78
C ASP A 150 -8.23 11.53 -14.24
N PHE A 151 -7.41 10.74 -13.55
CA PHE A 151 -7.25 10.87 -12.11
C PHE A 151 -6.27 12.00 -11.76
N SER A 152 -6.60 12.73 -10.69
CA SER A 152 -5.59 13.42 -9.87
C SER A 152 -4.79 12.37 -9.10
N ILE A 153 -3.47 12.47 -9.12
CA ILE A 153 -2.56 11.48 -8.55
C ILE A 153 -1.72 12.15 -7.46
N LYS A 154 -2.02 11.79 -6.22
CA LYS A 154 -1.28 12.19 -5.03
C LYS A 154 -0.41 11.04 -4.54
N VAL A 155 0.83 11.30 -4.17
CA VAL A 155 1.69 10.32 -3.48
C VAL A 155 1.89 10.74 -2.04
N ILE A 156 1.76 9.80 -1.12
CA ILE A 156 2.15 10.00 0.28
C ILE A 156 3.23 8.97 0.57
N ILE A 157 4.44 9.40 0.94
CA ILE A 157 5.47 8.48 1.42
C ILE A 157 5.58 8.62 2.93
N VAL A 158 5.58 7.49 3.62
CA VAL A 158 5.84 7.41 5.05
C VAL A 158 7.17 6.72 5.25
N ASP A 159 8.10 7.41 5.89
CA ASP A 159 9.47 6.98 6.04
C ASP A 159 9.93 7.00 7.50
N VAL A 160 10.82 6.08 7.84
CA VAL A 160 11.54 6.01 9.11
C VAL A 160 12.94 5.44 8.86
N PRO A 161 13.93 5.65 9.73
CA PRO A 161 15.20 4.93 9.68
C PRO A 161 14.98 3.40 9.66
N ILE A 162 15.79 2.68 8.89
CA ILE A 162 15.66 1.22 8.72
C ILE A 162 15.71 0.52 10.09
N LYS A 163 16.61 0.95 10.99
CA LYS A 163 16.71 0.43 12.36
C LYS A 163 15.38 0.52 13.13
N VAL A 164 14.69 1.65 13.03
CA VAL A 164 13.38 1.86 13.67
C VAL A 164 12.33 0.92 13.06
N ALA A 165 12.36 0.70 11.74
CA ALA A 165 11.47 -0.24 11.08
C ALA A 165 11.71 -1.71 11.51
N LEU A 166 12.97 -2.12 11.66
CA LEU A 166 13.34 -3.45 12.16
C LEU A 166 12.83 -3.65 13.60
N GLU A 167 13.08 -2.69 14.49
CA GLU A 167 12.57 -2.70 15.87
C GLU A 167 11.04 -2.80 15.91
N ARG A 168 10.33 -1.97 15.12
CA ARG A 168 8.87 -2.02 15.02
C ARG A 168 8.35 -3.35 14.46
N SER A 169 9.03 -3.92 13.47
CA SER A 169 8.67 -5.22 12.90
C SER A 169 8.79 -6.34 13.94
N ASN A 170 9.87 -6.34 14.73
CA ASN A 170 10.08 -7.30 15.81
C ASN A 170 9.04 -7.16 16.93
N MET A 171 8.68 -5.93 17.30
CA MET A 171 7.59 -5.70 18.25
C MET A 171 6.23 -6.19 17.71
N ARG A 172 5.95 -5.97 16.42
CA ARG A 172 4.74 -6.47 15.78
C ARG A 172 4.71 -8.00 15.72
N PHE A 173 5.84 -8.64 15.47
CA PHE A 173 5.95 -10.10 15.47
C PHE A 173 5.55 -10.69 16.84
N LYS A 174 6.04 -10.10 17.95
CA LYS A 174 5.69 -10.55 19.30
C LYS A 174 4.19 -10.49 19.62
N VAL A 175 3.46 -9.58 18.97
CA VAL A 175 2.00 -9.40 19.18
C VAL A 175 1.17 -10.22 18.21
N THR A 176 1.60 -10.34 16.95
CA THR A 176 0.77 -10.87 15.85
C THR A 176 1.24 -12.21 15.31
N GLY A 177 2.43 -12.66 15.67
CA GLY A 177 3.12 -13.80 15.06
C GLY A 177 3.56 -13.57 13.61
N ARG A 178 3.31 -12.39 13.02
CA ARG A 178 3.70 -12.07 11.64
C ARG A 178 5.16 -11.64 11.57
N LEU A 179 6.03 -12.55 11.14
CA LEU A 179 7.43 -12.26 10.85
C LEU A 179 7.58 -11.72 9.43
N VAL A 180 8.37 -10.66 9.25
CA VAL A 180 8.83 -10.20 7.94
C VAL A 180 10.35 -10.28 7.95
N PRO A 181 11.00 -11.01 7.03
CA PRO A 181 12.45 -11.10 7.00
C PRO A 181 13.11 -9.72 6.90
N GLU A 182 14.22 -9.52 7.63
CA GLU A 182 14.90 -8.22 7.72
C GLU A 182 15.30 -7.68 6.35
N HIS A 183 15.89 -8.52 5.50
CA HIS A 183 16.26 -8.12 4.13
C HIS A 183 15.07 -7.61 3.29
N ILE A 184 13.85 -8.10 3.52
CA ILE A 184 12.64 -7.60 2.84
C ILE A 184 12.26 -6.21 3.36
N ILE A 185 12.48 -5.95 4.65
CA ILE A 185 12.25 -4.64 5.26
C ILE A 185 13.26 -3.65 4.67
N GLU A 186 14.55 -3.95 4.75
CA GLU A 186 15.64 -3.15 4.18
C GLU A 186 15.40 -2.85 2.69
N GLU A 187 15.18 -3.89 1.88
CA GLU A 187 14.91 -3.75 0.46
C GLU A 187 13.72 -2.82 0.21
N SER A 188 12.64 -2.92 1.00
CA SER A 188 11.46 -2.06 0.83
C SER A 188 11.74 -0.59 1.13
N HIS A 189 12.59 -0.29 2.12
CA HIS A 189 13.00 1.07 2.48
C HIS A 189 13.95 1.69 1.45
N MET A 190 14.86 0.90 0.91
CA MET A 190 15.78 1.36 -0.13
C MET A 190 15.04 1.61 -1.45
N LYS A 191 14.22 0.64 -1.88
CA LYS A 191 13.52 0.70 -3.16
C LYS A 191 12.40 1.74 -3.21
N VAL A 192 11.78 2.10 -2.08
CA VAL A 192 10.78 3.19 -2.08
C VAL A 192 11.43 4.53 -2.44
N ALA A 193 12.62 4.83 -1.90
CA ALA A 193 13.35 6.04 -2.23
C ALA A 193 13.77 6.07 -3.71
N THR A 194 14.32 4.96 -4.21
CA THR A 194 14.68 4.81 -5.64
C THR A 194 13.47 4.91 -6.56
N THR A 195 12.35 4.32 -6.18
CA THR A 195 11.13 4.35 -7.01
C THR A 195 10.54 5.75 -7.02
N PHE A 196 10.45 6.39 -5.85
CA PHE A 196 9.89 7.73 -5.71
C PHE A 196 10.67 8.76 -6.54
N SER A 197 12.00 8.76 -6.46
CA SER A 197 12.84 9.70 -7.24
C SER A 197 12.58 9.62 -8.75
N LYS A 198 12.21 8.44 -9.25
CA LYS A 198 11.96 8.19 -10.67
C LYS A 198 10.53 8.48 -11.14
N ILE A 199 9.57 8.58 -10.21
CA ILE A 199 8.15 8.82 -10.52
C ILE A 199 7.63 10.17 -10.04
N LYS A 200 8.37 10.91 -9.20
CA LYS A 200 7.91 12.17 -8.58
C LYS A 200 7.47 13.25 -9.58
N ASP A 201 8.01 13.22 -10.80
CA ASP A 201 7.64 14.15 -11.87
C ASP A 201 6.44 13.70 -12.72
N LEU A 202 5.94 12.48 -12.51
CA LEU A 202 4.78 11.92 -13.24
C LEU A 202 3.44 12.13 -12.48
N ILE A 203 3.53 12.46 -11.19
CA ILE A 203 2.40 12.64 -10.26
C ILE A 203 2.03 14.13 -10.13
N ASP A 204 0.88 14.44 -9.52
CA ASP A 204 0.46 15.84 -9.37
C ASP A 204 1.04 16.50 -8.14
N CYS A 205 1.00 15.81 -7.02
CA CYS A 205 1.44 16.31 -5.74
C CYS A 205 1.97 15.17 -4.87
N TYR A 206 2.79 15.52 -3.88
CA TYR A 206 3.24 14.56 -2.89
C TYR A 206 3.50 15.18 -1.53
N THR A 207 3.53 14.32 -0.52
CA THR A 207 3.95 14.65 0.84
C THR A 207 4.80 13.50 1.37
N LEU A 208 5.99 13.83 1.90
CA LEU A 208 6.88 12.89 2.55
C LEU A 208 6.83 13.13 4.06
N TYR A 209 6.47 12.09 4.80
CA TYR A 209 6.34 12.10 6.25
C TYR A 209 7.48 11.32 6.90
N ASP A 210 8.12 11.93 7.90
CA ASP A 210 8.89 11.20 8.89
C ASP A 210 7.94 10.75 9.99
N ASN A 211 7.88 9.44 10.21
CA ASN A 211 7.03 8.84 11.22
C ASN A 211 7.86 8.18 12.34
N THR A 212 9.06 8.71 12.59
CA THR A 212 9.97 8.21 13.64
C THR A 212 9.52 8.66 15.02
N GLY A 213 9.11 9.92 15.15
CA GLY A 213 8.65 10.53 16.38
C GLY A 213 7.28 10.05 16.85
N LYS A 214 6.72 10.78 17.84
CA LYS A 214 5.39 10.50 18.39
C LYS A 214 4.27 10.88 17.42
N GLU A 215 4.47 11.99 16.72
CA GLU A 215 3.58 12.50 15.68
C GLU A 215 4.34 12.52 14.35
N PRO A 216 3.64 12.34 13.22
CA PRO A 216 4.27 12.40 11.91
C PRO A 216 4.59 13.84 11.49
N GLU A 217 5.80 14.04 10.97
CA GLU A 217 6.30 15.36 10.55
C GLU A 217 6.55 15.39 9.04
N VAL A 218 6.18 16.48 8.38
CA VAL A 218 6.42 16.65 6.93
C VAL A 218 7.85 17.16 6.74
N PHE A 219 8.68 16.41 6.02
CA PHE A 219 10.04 16.86 5.67
C PHE A 219 10.17 17.36 4.23
N ALA A 220 9.25 16.98 3.33
CA ALA A 220 9.16 17.57 2.00
C ALA A 220 7.76 17.39 1.39
N PHE A 221 7.34 18.32 0.55
CA PHE A 221 6.07 18.23 -0.18
C PHE A 221 6.07 19.03 -1.47
N LYS A 222 5.13 18.73 -2.35
CA LYS A 222 4.82 19.49 -3.56
C LYS A 222 3.32 19.53 -3.72
N GLU A 223 2.73 20.73 -3.69
CA GLU A 223 1.26 20.89 -3.64
C GLU A 223 0.58 20.62 -5.00
N SER A 224 1.27 20.87 -6.10
CA SER A 224 0.77 20.63 -7.45
C SER A 224 1.90 20.57 -8.48
N LYS A 225 1.58 20.17 -9.72
CA LYS A 225 2.55 20.17 -10.84
C LYS A 225 3.15 21.55 -11.13
N ARG A 226 2.41 22.62 -10.82
CA ARG A 226 2.75 23.99 -11.21
C ARG A 226 3.70 24.68 -10.22
N VAL A 227 3.82 24.14 -9.02
CA VAL A 227 4.68 24.70 -7.98
C VAL A 227 5.94 23.86 -7.80
N LYS A 228 7.00 24.50 -7.33
CA LYS A 228 8.24 23.80 -6.95
C LYS A 228 7.99 22.98 -5.69
N GLU A 229 8.79 21.93 -5.52
CA GLU A 229 8.83 21.21 -4.25
C GLU A 229 9.37 22.11 -3.13
N ILE A 230 8.86 21.90 -1.92
CA ILE A 230 9.31 22.55 -0.70
C ILE A 230 9.94 21.47 0.17
N ILE A 231 11.20 21.69 0.54
CA ILE A 231 11.94 20.85 1.48
C ILE A 231 11.89 21.57 2.82
N VAL A 232 11.22 20.96 3.80
CA VAL A 232 11.03 21.50 5.16
C VAL A 232 12.23 21.15 6.04
N ASP A 233 12.76 19.94 5.88
CA ASP A 233 13.96 19.46 6.56
C ASP A 233 14.91 18.83 5.53
N GLU A 234 15.98 19.56 5.21
CA GLU A 234 16.98 19.15 4.21
C GLU A 234 17.79 17.93 4.67
N SER A 235 18.14 17.87 5.96
CA SER A 235 18.88 16.75 6.53
C SER A 235 18.07 15.46 6.41
N ARG A 236 16.79 15.52 6.80
CA ARG A 236 15.90 14.36 6.76
C ARG A 236 15.57 13.92 5.33
N ASN A 237 15.42 14.87 4.42
CA ASN A 237 15.22 14.61 3.00
C ASN A 237 16.45 13.91 2.39
N ASN A 238 17.67 14.35 2.72
CA ASN A 238 18.90 13.70 2.28
C ASN A 238 18.99 12.25 2.81
N GLN A 239 18.72 12.04 4.09
CA GLN A 239 18.69 10.69 4.69
C GLN A 239 17.70 9.75 3.99
N PHE A 240 16.55 10.26 3.53
CA PHE A 240 15.59 9.45 2.76
C PHE A 240 16.19 8.99 1.43
N TYR A 241 16.80 9.91 0.66
CA TYR A 241 17.40 9.57 -0.63
C TYR A 241 18.69 8.76 -0.52
N GLU A 242 19.48 8.92 0.54
CA GLU A 242 20.69 8.12 0.79
C GLU A 242 20.39 6.61 0.89
N LYS A 243 19.18 6.22 1.35
CA LYS A 243 18.76 4.81 1.33
C LYS A 243 18.75 4.20 -0.07
N SER A 244 18.55 5.02 -1.11
CA SER A 244 18.55 4.54 -2.50
C SER A 244 19.95 4.17 -3.00
N VAL A 245 21.02 4.67 -2.36
CA VAL A 245 22.42 4.45 -2.74
C VAL A 245 22.99 3.17 -2.14
N LEU A 246 22.34 2.62 -1.10
CA LEU A 246 22.74 1.36 -0.48
C LEU A 246 22.43 0.11 -1.34
N VAL A 247 21.79 0.28 -2.50
CA VAL A 247 21.44 -0.81 -3.42
C VAL A 247 22.67 -1.18 -4.25
N PHE A 248 23.52 -2.06 -3.71
CA PHE A 248 24.56 -2.76 -4.47
C PHE A 248 24.06 -4.12 -4.94
#